data_AF-A0A8T7DYF9-F1
#
_entry.id   AF-A0A8T7DYF9-F1
#
_cell.length_a   1.000
_cell.length_b   1.000
_cell.length_c   1.000
_cell.angle_alpha   90.00
_cell.angle_beta   90.00
_cell.angle_gamma   90.00
#
_symmetry.space_group_name_H-M   'P 1'
#
loop_
_entity.id
_entity.type
_entity.pdbx_description
1 polymer ?
#
loop_
_entity_poly.entity_id
_entity_poly.type
_entity_poly.pdbx_seq_one_letter_code
_entity_poly.pdbx_strand_id
1 'polypeptide(L)'
;MTAFVVGQRWASNTESSLGLGIVIEIEGRHVTLSFPAAETVRTYAADGAALQRIRYSPGDQVADRDQRRFRIVELVESDGLIEYQCVDEHGAAHGVHEIELDAFVQFATPPQRLV
;
A
#
# COMPACT_ATOMS: atom_id res chain seq x y z
N MET A 1 -13.55 -14.90 2.21
CA MET A 1 -12.83 -14.85 0.92
C MET A 1 -12.41 -13.41 0.71
N THR A 2 -11.15 -13.09 0.90
CA THR A 2 -10.60 -11.77 0.54
C THR A 2 -10.50 -11.75 -0.98
N ALA A 3 -11.39 -11.02 -1.65
CA ALA A 3 -11.30 -10.84 -3.08
C ALA A 3 -10.12 -9.90 -3.36
N PHE A 4 -9.03 -10.47 -3.87
CA PHE A 4 -7.94 -9.68 -4.41
C PHE A 4 -8.47 -8.88 -5.60
N VAL A 5 -8.01 -7.64 -5.74
CA VAL A 5 -8.29 -6.78 -6.89
C VAL A 5 -6.97 -6.24 -7.41
N VAL A 6 -6.80 -6.20 -8.72
CA VAL A 6 -5.61 -5.62 -9.36
C VAL A 6 -5.50 -4.15 -8.96
N GLY A 7 -4.31 -3.74 -8.52
CA GLY A 7 -4.04 -2.42 -7.95
C GLY A 7 -4.03 -2.37 -6.42
N GLN A 8 -4.55 -3.39 -5.73
CA GLN A 8 -4.51 -3.43 -4.27
C GLN A 8 -3.10 -3.60 -3.71
N ARG A 9 -2.87 -3.01 -2.54
CA ARG A 9 -1.62 -3.12 -1.79
C ARG A 9 -1.64 -4.20 -0.72
N TRP A 10 -0.63 -5.06 -0.74
CA TRP A 10 -0.50 -6.20 0.17
C TRP A 10 0.94 -6.38 0.63
N ALA A 11 1.15 -6.68 1.90
CA ALA A 11 2.44 -7.05 2.45
C ALA A 11 2.52 -8.57 2.64
N SER A 12 3.70 -9.14 2.42
CA SER A 12 3.98 -10.54 2.74
C SER A 12 4.42 -10.68 4.20
N ASN A 13 3.68 -11.44 5.00
CA ASN A 13 4.04 -11.67 6.40
C ASN A 13 5.22 -12.64 6.55
N THR A 14 5.48 -13.48 5.56
CA THR A 14 6.60 -14.44 5.56
C THR A 14 7.90 -13.83 5.04
N GLU A 15 7.80 -12.77 4.23
CA GLU A 15 8.95 -12.16 3.55
C GLU A 15 8.93 -10.64 3.74
N SER A 16 9.07 -10.18 4.98
CA SER A 16 9.05 -8.74 5.33
C SER A 16 10.12 -7.92 4.59
N SER A 17 11.21 -8.57 4.13
CA SER A 17 12.26 -7.93 3.32
C SER A 17 11.80 -7.51 1.92
N LEU A 18 10.69 -8.06 1.40
CA LEU A 18 10.13 -7.65 0.11
C LEU A 18 9.38 -6.31 0.19
N GLY A 19 8.97 -5.91 1.39
CA GLY A 19 8.19 -4.71 1.61
C GLY A 19 6.75 -4.84 1.10
N LEU A 20 6.25 -3.76 0.50
CA LEU A 20 4.88 -3.68 0.01
C LEU A 20 4.78 -4.14 -1.44
N GLY A 21 3.87 -5.09 -1.69
CA GLY A 21 3.50 -5.56 -3.01
C GLY A 21 2.22 -4.93 -3.53
N ILE A 22 2.09 -4.86 -4.85
CA ILE A 22 0.90 -4.42 -5.57
C ILE A 22 0.40 -5.60 -6.39
N VAL A 23 -0.88 -5.93 -6.31
CA VAL A 23 -1.49 -6.97 -7.14
C VAL A 23 -1.50 -6.50 -8.59
N ILE A 24 -0.80 -7.22 -9.46
CA ILE A 24 -0.73 -6.91 -10.90
C ILE A 24 -1.57 -7.87 -11.75
N GLU A 25 -1.86 -9.06 -11.23
CA GLU A 25 -2.62 -10.09 -11.94
C GLU A 25 -3.28 -11.08 -10.98
N ILE A 26 -4.44 -11.60 -11.37
CA ILE A 26 -5.19 -12.62 -10.65
C ILE A 26 -5.63 -13.67 -11.65
N GLU A 27 -5.18 -14.92 -11.47
CA GLU A 27 -5.51 -16.03 -12.35
C GLU A 27 -6.06 -17.22 -11.55
N GLY A 28 -7.37 -17.41 -11.61
CA GLY A 28 -8.08 -18.47 -10.88
C GLY A 28 -7.88 -18.35 -9.37
N ARG A 29 -7.01 -19.21 -8.82
CA ARG A 29 -6.65 -19.24 -7.39
C ARG A 29 -5.26 -18.69 -7.11
N HIS A 30 -4.61 -18.05 -8.07
CA HIS A 30 -3.30 -17.46 -7.91
C HIS A 30 -3.40 -15.94 -8.02
N VAL A 31 -2.61 -15.25 -7.21
CA VAL A 31 -2.49 -13.80 -7.23
C VAL A 31 -1.01 -13.45 -7.40
N THR A 32 -0.72 -12.61 -8.37
CA THR A 32 0.63 -12.15 -8.68
C THR A 32 0.82 -10.73 -8.17
N LEU A 33 1.83 -10.55 -7.32
CA LEU A 33 2.19 -9.28 -6.71
C LEU A 33 3.55 -8.83 -7.26
N SER A 34 3.64 -7.57 -7.65
CA SER A 34 4.90 -6.88 -7.90
C SER A 34 5.35 -6.19 -6.62
N PHE A 35 6.61 -6.39 -6.22
CA PHE A 35 7.27 -5.73 -5.09
C PHE A 35 8.30 -4.74 -5.64
N PRO A 36 7.94 -3.45 -5.82
CA PRO A 36 8.83 -2.46 -6.41
C PRO A 36 10.12 -2.27 -5.61
N ALA A 37 10.04 -2.32 -4.28
CA ALA A 37 11.19 -2.16 -3.39
C ALA A 37 12.24 -3.26 -3.54
N ALA A 38 11.82 -4.47 -3.93
CA ALA A 38 12.69 -5.62 -4.16
C ALA A 38 12.89 -5.94 -5.66
N GLU A 39 12.36 -5.09 -6.54
CA GLU A 39 12.36 -5.26 -8.01
C GLU A 39 11.99 -6.68 -8.46
N THR A 40 10.99 -7.27 -7.79
CA THR A 40 10.65 -8.68 -7.91
C THR A 40 9.16 -8.89 -8.05
N VAL A 41 8.79 -9.96 -8.76
CA VAL A 41 7.40 -10.43 -8.85
C VAL A 41 7.29 -11.78 -8.14
N ARG A 42 6.19 -11.98 -7.40
CA ARG A 42 5.87 -13.24 -6.73
C ARG A 42 4.42 -13.60 -6.97
N THR A 43 4.19 -14.89 -7.17
CA THR A 43 2.84 -15.45 -7.30
C THR A 43 2.54 -16.27 -6.05
N TYR A 44 1.40 -15.98 -5.43
CA TYR A 44 0.91 -16.65 -4.23
C TYR A 44 -0.40 -17.37 -4.54
N ALA A 45 -0.70 -18.44 -3.80
CA ALA A 45 -2.04 -19.02 -3.80
C ALA A 45 -2.99 -18.07 -3.05
N ALA A 46 -4.08 -17.64 -3.68
CA ALA A 46 -5.08 -16.76 -3.08
C ALA A 46 -5.68 -17.37 -1.80
N ASP A 47 -5.72 -18.70 -1.71
CA ASP A 47 -6.14 -19.42 -0.51
C ASP A 47 -4.93 -19.72 0.39
N GLY A 48 -5.06 -19.38 1.67
CA GLY A 48 -4.03 -19.63 2.68
C GLY A 48 -2.75 -18.80 2.55
N ALA A 49 -2.66 -17.85 1.61
CA ALA A 49 -1.52 -16.95 1.54
C ALA A 49 -1.40 -16.09 2.80
N ALA A 50 -0.20 -16.01 3.35
CA ALA A 50 0.17 -15.13 4.45
C ALA A 50 0.36 -13.68 3.97
N LEU A 51 -0.61 -13.17 3.20
CA LEU A 51 -0.64 -11.80 2.70
C LEU A 51 -1.55 -10.97 3.60
N GLN A 52 -1.11 -9.76 3.93
CA GLN A 52 -1.87 -8.79 4.70
C GLN A 52 -2.20 -7.57 3.83
N ARG A 53 -3.49 -7.25 3.67
CA ARG A 53 -3.90 -6.05 2.93
C ARG A 53 -3.49 -4.81 3.72
N ILE A 54 -2.78 -3.89 3.08
CA ILE A 54 -2.38 -2.63 3.69
C ILE A 54 -3.42 -1.57 3.33
N ARG A 55 -3.94 -0.92 4.37
CA ARG A 55 -4.85 0.22 4.27
C ARG A 55 -4.39 1.26 5.28
N TYR A 56 -4.40 2.52 4.87
CA TYR A 56 -4.14 3.64 5.77
C TYR A 56 -5.45 4.18 6.33
N SER A 57 -5.40 4.91 7.43
CA SER A 57 -6.58 5.50 8.08
C SER A 57 -6.56 7.03 7.99
N PRO A 58 -7.71 7.71 8.12
CA PRO A 58 -7.73 9.15 8.27
C PRO A 58 -6.85 9.58 9.46
N GLY A 59 -6.00 10.58 9.23
CA GLY A 59 -4.98 11.04 10.17
C GLY A 59 -3.58 10.50 9.89
N ASP A 60 -3.44 9.40 9.13
CA ASP A 60 -2.14 8.87 8.74
C ASP A 60 -1.42 9.83 7.79
N GLN A 61 -0.09 9.85 7.90
CA GLN A 61 0.79 10.55 6.96
C GLN A 61 1.36 9.54 5.97
N VAL A 62 1.17 9.82 4.70
CA VAL A 62 1.65 9.01 3.59
C VAL A 62 2.45 9.87 2.63
N ALA A 63 3.24 9.24 1.77
CA ALA A 63 3.95 9.91 0.70
C ALA A 63 3.62 9.29 -0.66
N ASP A 64 3.66 10.10 -1.71
CA ASP A 64 3.66 9.60 -3.10
C ASP A 64 5.09 9.22 -3.54
N ARG A 65 5.21 8.71 -4.78
CA ARG A 65 6.49 8.37 -5.40
C ARG A 65 7.46 9.55 -5.55
N ASP A 66 6.94 10.78 -5.56
CA ASP A 66 7.72 12.01 -5.63
C ASP A 66 8.17 12.49 -4.23
N GLN A 67 7.96 11.69 -3.18
CA GLN A 67 8.22 12.02 -1.77
C GLN A 67 7.39 13.22 -1.26
N ARG A 68 6.29 13.56 -1.93
CA ARG A 68 5.35 14.56 -1.41
C ARG A 68 4.55 13.94 -0.29
N ARG A 69 4.52 14.63 0.85
CA ARG A 69 3.78 14.18 2.03
C ARG A 69 2.34 14.66 1.97
N PHE A 70 1.45 13.74 2.30
CA PHE A 70 0.04 14.03 2.43
C PHE A 70 -0.49 13.46 3.74
N ARG A 71 -1.48 14.13 4.32
CA ARG A 71 -2.29 13.59 5.42
C ARG A 71 -3.61 13.10 4.88
N ILE A 72 -3.96 11.86 5.18
CA ILE A 72 -5.25 11.31 4.77
C ILE A 72 -6.35 11.95 5.61
N VAL A 73 -7.39 12.44 4.94
CA VAL A 73 -8.60 13.00 5.55
C VAL A 73 -9.79 12.06 5.40
N GLU A 74 -9.89 11.36 4.28
CA GLU A 74 -11.01 10.45 4.01
C GLU A 74 -10.57 9.31 3.08
N LEU A 75 -11.30 8.19 3.14
CA LEU A 75 -11.13 7.06 2.24
C LEU A 75 -12.41 6.87 1.45
N VAL A 76 -12.27 6.71 0.15
CA VAL A 76 -13.36 6.36 -0.76
C VAL A 76 -13.04 5.00 -1.36
N GLU A 77 -13.80 3.98 -0.97
CA GLU A 77 -13.69 2.64 -1.57
C GLU A 77 -14.59 2.56 -2.82
N SER A 78 -13.99 2.23 -3.96
CA SER A 78 -14.70 2.01 -5.23
C SER A 78 -14.10 0.80 -5.95
N ASP A 79 -14.94 -0.11 -6.41
CA ASP A 79 -14.53 -1.34 -7.12
C ASP A 79 -13.47 -2.20 -6.38
N GLY A 80 -13.47 -2.14 -5.04
CA GLY A 80 -12.51 -2.85 -4.20
C GLY A 80 -11.13 -2.19 -4.08
N LEU A 81 -10.93 -1.04 -4.73
CA LEU A 81 -9.78 -0.16 -4.59
C LEU A 81 -10.09 1.00 -3.65
N ILE A 82 -9.05 1.60 -3.09
CA ILE A 82 -9.16 2.78 -2.22
C ILE A 82 -8.58 4.00 -2.92
N GLU A 83 -9.36 5.06 -2.96
CA GLU A 83 -8.91 6.43 -3.22
C GLU A 83 -8.81 7.17 -1.88
N TYR A 84 -7.62 7.66 -1.57
CA TYR A 84 -7.38 8.45 -0.37
C TYR A 84 -7.58 9.92 -0.71
N GLN A 85 -8.54 10.56 -0.04
CA GLN A 85 -8.59 12.01 -0.02
C GLN A 85 -7.57 12.48 0.99
N CYS A 86 -6.63 13.29 0.54
CA CYS A 86 -5.50 13.75 1.32
C CYS A 86 -5.43 15.28 1.31
N VAL A 87 -4.72 15.85 2.28
CA VAL A 87 -4.29 17.25 2.25
C VAL A 87 -2.78 17.33 2.26
N ASP A 88 -2.21 18.21 1.43
CA ASP A 88 -0.78 18.50 1.43
C ASP A 88 -0.37 19.43 2.58
N GLU A 89 0.93 19.78 2.64
CA GLU A 89 1.47 20.69 3.66
C GLU A 89 0.92 22.12 3.56
N HIS A 90 0.34 22.49 2.42
CA HIS A 90 -0.31 23.77 2.18
C HIS A 90 -1.82 23.73 2.48
N GLY A 91 -2.36 22.57 2.84
CA GLY A 91 -3.78 22.37 3.09
C GLY A 91 -4.63 22.22 1.83
N ALA A 92 -4.02 22.05 0.66
CA ALA A 92 -4.76 21.76 -0.57
C ALA A 92 -5.17 20.28 -0.59
N ALA A 93 -6.40 20.01 -1.01
CA ALA A 93 -6.94 18.67 -1.11
C ALA A 93 -6.47 17.98 -2.40
N HIS A 94 -6.07 16.71 -2.27
CA HIS A 94 -5.61 15.85 -3.36
C HIS A 94 -6.25 14.47 -3.24
N GLY A 95 -6.82 13.96 -4.33
CA GLY A 95 -7.22 12.55 -4.43
C GLY A 95 -6.02 11.72 -4.88
N VAL A 96 -5.62 10.74 -4.09
CA VAL A 96 -4.48 9.87 -4.38
C VAL A 96 -4.92 8.42 -4.35
N HIS A 97 -4.72 7.71 -5.46
CA HIS A 97 -5.05 6.29 -5.53
C HIS A 97 -4.05 5.46 -4.72
N GLU A 98 -4.51 4.33 -4.14
CA GLU A 98 -3.63 3.46 -3.35
C GLU A 98 -2.38 3.00 -4.13
N ILE A 99 -2.44 2.90 -5.46
CA ILE A 99 -1.32 2.50 -6.32
C ILE A 99 -0.24 3.60 -6.50
N GLU A 100 -0.61 4.87 -6.30
CA GLU A 100 0.25 6.04 -6.47
C GLU A 100 1.04 6.36 -5.20
N LEU A 101 0.54 5.91 -4.04
CA LEU A 101 1.27 5.98 -2.79
C LEU A 101 2.61 5.24 -2.93
N ASP A 102 3.62 5.71 -2.22
CA ASP A 102 4.95 5.10 -2.21
C ASP A 102 4.87 3.68 -1.65
N ALA A 103 5.55 2.74 -2.30
CA ALA A 103 5.66 1.33 -1.89
C ALA A 103 6.48 1.18 -0.62
N PHE A 104 7.17 2.23 -0.18
CA PHE A 104 7.79 2.28 1.12
C PHE A 104 6.75 2.48 2.22
N VAL A 105 6.43 1.40 2.92
CA VAL A 105 6.01 1.51 4.32
C VAL A 105 7.26 1.95 5.08
N GLN A 106 7.50 3.26 5.18
CA GLN A 106 8.31 3.75 6.30
C GLN A 106 7.53 3.38 7.56
N PHE A 107 7.87 2.24 8.15
CA PHE A 107 7.71 2.07 9.59
C PHE A 107 8.33 3.34 10.17
N ALA A 108 7.49 4.20 10.75
CA ALA A 108 7.97 5.41 11.40
C ALA A 108 9.19 5.02 12.23
N THR A 109 10.36 5.49 11.81
CA THR A 109 11.59 5.33 12.56
C THR A 109 11.23 5.72 13.99
N PRO A 110 11.50 4.89 15.01
CA PRO A 110 11.25 5.30 16.38
C PRO A 110 11.93 6.67 16.56
N PRO A 111 11.27 7.66 17.19
CA PRO A 111 11.86 8.97 17.34
C PRO A 111 13.22 8.77 17.99
N GLN A 112 14.24 9.09 17.21
CA GLN A 112 15.62 9.04 17.59
C GLN A 112 15.74 9.90 18.84
N ARG A 113 15.91 9.28 20.01
CA ARG A 113 16.54 9.99 21.13
C ARG A 113 18.03 9.71 21.08
N LEU A 114 18.72 10.80 20.78
CA LEU A 114 20.15 11.06 20.97
C LEU A 114 20.65 10.66 22.37
N VAL A 115 21.93 10.24 22.38
CA VAL A 115 22.95 10.17 23.46
C VAL A 115 22.55 10.01 24.92
#